data_AF-N9FYI6-F1
#
_entry.id   AF-N9FYI6-F1
#
_cell.length_a   1.000
_cell.length_b   1.000
_cell.length_c   1.000
_cell.angle_alpha   90.00
_cell.angle_beta   90.00
_cell.angle_gamma   90.00
#
_symmetry.space_group_name_H-M   'P 1'
#
loop_
_entity.id
_entity.type
_entity.pdbx_description
1 polymer ?
#
loop_
_entity_poly.entity_id
_entity_poly.type
_entity_poly.pdbx_seq_one_letter_code
_entity_poly.pdbx_strand_id
1 'polypeptide(L)'
;MALKGLKREDQTSKNEKLVSDFISGASKNVQELTPSNSKFQRYTFSLTEDVSEQINDLKVRCRVAKANRSIMLKAAVSQLNTLSDEELHNLIKKELGY
;
A
#
# COMPACT_ATOMS: atom_id res chain seq x y z
N MET A 1 -22.29 27.70 58.65
CA MET A 1 -21.17 26.91 58.10
C MET A 1 -20.85 27.46 56.72
N ALA A 2 -19.81 28.28 56.60
CA ALA A 2 -19.44 28.96 55.35
C ALA A 2 -18.27 28.21 54.68
N LEU A 3 -18.36 28.01 53.36
CA LEU A 3 -17.34 27.40 52.50
C LEU A 3 -16.08 28.27 52.40
N LYS A 4 -15.35 28.44 53.50
CA LYS A 4 -14.08 29.18 53.55
C LYS A 4 -12.94 28.20 53.40
N GLY A 5 -12.51 27.96 52.15
CA GLY A 5 -11.36 27.09 51.88
C GLY A 5 -11.12 26.72 50.42
N LEU A 6 -12.11 26.85 49.54
CA LEU A 6 -11.91 26.60 48.10
C LEU A 6 -11.30 27.83 47.42
N LYS A 7 -10.01 28.07 47.63
CA LYS A 7 -9.24 28.91 46.72
C LYS A 7 -8.95 28.06 45.48
N ARG A 8 -9.40 28.50 44.29
CA ARG A 8 -8.91 27.96 43.03
C ARG A 8 -7.41 28.21 43.02
N GLU A 9 -6.63 27.15 43.09
CA GLU A 9 -5.21 27.21 42.75
C GLU A 9 -5.13 27.58 41.27
N ASP A 10 -4.32 28.59 40.94
CA ASP A 10 -4.05 29.01 39.56
C ASP A 10 -3.30 27.89 38.82
N GLN A 11 -4.05 26.88 38.36
CA GLN A 11 -3.56 25.79 37.50
C GLN A 11 -3.43 26.22 36.03
N THR A 12 -3.55 27.51 35.74
CA THR A 12 -3.54 28.08 34.39
C THR A 12 -2.18 27.88 33.70
N SER A 13 -1.06 28.07 34.41
CA SER A 13 0.27 28.05 33.78
C SER A 13 0.82 26.65 33.43
N LYS A 14 0.40 25.59 34.15
CA LYS A 14 0.86 24.21 33.85
C LYS A 14 0.17 23.59 32.62
N ASN A 15 -1.03 24.08 32.29
CA ASN A 15 -1.84 23.52 31.20
C ASN A 15 -1.64 24.22 29.85
N GLU A 16 -1.08 25.43 29.80
CA GLU A 16 -0.90 26.16 28.54
C GLU A 16 0.02 25.44 27.55
N LYS A 17 1.11 24.81 28.02
CA LYS A 17 1.99 23.99 27.17
C LYS A 17 1.28 22.74 26.63
N LEU A 18 0.54 22.04 27.49
CA LEU A 18 -0.21 20.86 27.07
C LEU A 18 -1.32 21.21 26.07
N VAL A 19 -1.94 22.38 26.24
CA VAL A 19 -2.93 22.92 25.32
C VAL A 19 -2.29 23.36 24.01
N SER A 20 -1.11 24.00 24.03
CA SER A 20 -0.40 24.36 22.80
C SER A 20 0.08 23.14 22.02
N ASP A 21 0.55 22.12 22.72
CA ASP A 21 1.02 20.86 22.12
C ASP A 21 -0.16 20.04 21.56
N PHE A 22 -1.33 20.10 22.21
CA PHE A 22 -2.57 19.51 21.69
C PHE A 22 -3.12 20.27 20.47
N ILE A 23 -3.13 21.61 20.51
CA ILE A 23 -3.65 22.47 19.43
C ILE A 23 -2.75 22.42 18.20
N SER A 24 -1.43 22.37 18.38
CA SER A 24 -0.49 22.31 17.25
C SER A 24 -0.54 20.97 16.51
N GLY A 25 -1.18 19.95 17.10
CA GLY A 25 -1.27 18.62 16.54
C GLY A 25 0.10 17.92 16.48
N ALA A 26 0.09 16.61 16.25
CA ALA A 26 1.33 15.89 15.98
C ALA A 26 2.00 16.50 14.74
N SER A 27 3.28 16.88 14.84
CA SER A 27 4.08 17.26 13.69
C SER A 27 4.03 16.10 12.70
N LYS A 28 3.28 16.27 11.61
CA LYS A 28 3.29 15.30 10.53
C LYS A 28 4.70 15.31 9.99
N ASN A 29 5.41 14.18 10.12
CA ASN A 29 6.57 13.90 9.29
C ASN A 29 6.08 13.85 7.85
N VAL A 30 5.97 15.01 7.22
CA VAL A 30 5.65 15.14 5.80
C VAL A 30 6.93 14.74 5.09
N GLN A 31 7.03 13.46 4.75
CA GLN A 31 8.05 13.01 3.82
C GLN A 31 7.80 13.76 2.51
N GLU A 32 8.76 14.61 2.09
CA GLU A 32 8.66 15.34 0.84
C GLU A 32 8.34 14.36 -0.29
N LEU A 33 7.19 14.59 -0.94
CA LEU A 33 6.78 13.81 -2.09
C LEU A 33 7.72 14.17 -3.25
N THR A 34 8.82 13.43 -3.41
CA THR A 34 9.64 13.52 -4.62
C THR A 34 8.77 13.07 -5.80
N PRO A 35 8.48 13.94 -6.78
CA PRO A 35 7.70 13.55 -7.94
C PRO A 35 8.45 12.44 -8.68
N SER A 36 7.82 11.27 -8.79
CA SER A 36 8.38 10.19 -9.60
C SER A 36 8.19 10.55 -11.07
N ASN A 37 9.28 10.60 -11.84
CA ASN A 37 9.24 10.76 -13.30
C ASN A 37 8.66 9.53 -14.04
N SER A 38 8.20 8.51 -13.32
CA SER A 38 7.67 7.30 -13.95
C SER A 38 6.27 7.56 -14.53
N LYS A 39 6.17 7.46 -15.86
CA LYS A 39 4.88 7.48 -16.56
C LYS A 39 4.17 6.15 -16.32
N PHE A 40 3.19 6.14 -15.44
CA PHE A 40 2.32 4.98 -15.25
C PHE A 40 1.21 4.98 -16.30
N GLN A 41 1.23 3.99 -17.19
CA GLN A 41 0.16 3.75 -18.17
C GLN A 41 -0.66 2.52 -17.74
N ARG A 42 -1.98 2.61 -17.88
CA ARG A 42 -2.88 1.47 -17.70
C ARG A 42 -3.10 0.79 -19.06
N TYR A 43 -2.97 -0.54 -19.05
CA TYR A 43 -3.29 -1.41 -20.18
C TYR A 43 -4.42 -2.36 -19.76
N THR A 44 -5.31 -2.68 -20.68
CA THR A 44 -6.44 -3.60 -20.46
C THR A 44 -6.31 -4.79 -21.40
N PHE A 45 -6.64 -5.97 -20.90
CA PHE A 45 -6.67 -7.23 -21.64
C PHE A 45 -7.83 -8.09 -21.15
N SER A 46 -8.33 -8.97 -22.01
CA SER A 46 -9.42 -9.88 -21.67
C SER A 46 -8.89 -11.08 -20.87
N LEU A 47 -9.68 -11.51 -19.89
CA LEU A 47 -9.42 -12.70 -19.08
C LEU A 47 -10.70 -13.52 -18.94
N THR A 48 -10.57 -14.83 -18.79
CA THR A 48 -11.64 -15.65 -18.23
C THR A 48 -11.79 -15.36 -16.74
N GLU A 49 -12.95 -15.69 -16.18
CA GLU A 49 -13.22 -15.51 -14.75
C GLU A 49 -12.23 -16.31 -13.90
N ASP A 50 -11.98 -17.57 -14.26
CA ASP A 50 -11.00 -18.46 -13.61
C ASP A 50 -9.61 -17.81 -13.51
N VAL A 51 -9.06 -17.31 -14.62
CA VAL A 51 -7.72 -16.67 -14.60
C VAL A 51 -7.74 -15.40 -13.74
N SER A 52 -8.84 -14.64 -13.76
CA SER A 52 -8.98 -13.44 -12.94
C SER A 52 -8.96 -13.76 -11.44
N GLU A 53 -9.62 -14.84 -11.04
CA GLU A 53 -9.65 -15.36 -9.66
C GLU A 53 -8.28 -15.92 -9.24
N GLN A 54 -7.61 -16.68 -10.09
CA GLN A 54 -6.25 -17.19 -9.82
C GLN A 54 -5.27 -16.05 -9.48
N ILE A 55 -5.36 -14.90 -10.17
CA ILE A 55 -4.54 -13.71 -9.84
C ILE A 55 -4.87 -13.18 -8.43
N ASN A 56 -6.14 -13.20 -8.02
CA ASN A 56 -6.54 -12.79 -6.67
C ASN A 56 -6.02 -13.76 -5.61
N ASP A 57 -6.09 -15.06 -5.87
CA ASP A 57 -5.59 -16.09 -4.97
C ASP A 57 -4.08 -15.99 -4.78
N LEU A 58 -3.32 -15.77 -5.85
CA LEU A 58 -1.88 -15.53 -5.76
C LEU A 58 -1.56 -14.31 -4.90
N LYS A 59 -2.32 -13.23 -5.07
CA LYS A 59 -2.18 -12.01 -4.27
C LYS A 59 -2.38 -12.28 -2.78
N VAL A 60 -3.39 -13.06 -2.41
CA VAL A 60 -3.63 -13.44 -1.01
C VAL A 60 -2.53 -14.39 -0.49
N ARG A 61 -2.18 -15.40 -1.29
CA ARG A 61 -1.23 -16.47 -0.93
C ARG A 61 0.18 -15.96 -0.68
N CYS A 62 0.63 -14.93 -1.40
CA CYS A 62 1.98 -14.39 -1.25
C CYS A 62 2.23 -13.72 0.12
N ARG A 63 1.17 -13.35 0.86
CA ARG A 63 1.24 -12.70 2.19
C ARG A 63 2.11 -11.43 2.25
N VAL A 64 2.27 -10.73 1.13
CA VAL A 64 2.98 -9.45 1.07
C VAL A 64 1.97 -8.32 1.11
N ALA A 65 1.96 -7.54 2.20
CA ALA A 65 0.95 -6.50 2.47
C ALA A 65 0.81 -5.44 1.35
N LYS A 66 1.88 -5.17 0.59
CA LYS A 66 1.90 -4.21 -0.53
C LYS A 66 1.64 -4.85 -1.90
N ALA A 67 1.38 -6.15 -1.97
CA ALA A 67 1.15 -6.83 -3.23
C ALA A 67 -0.22 -6.47 -3.83
N ASN A 68 -0.18 -5.94 -5.05
CA ASN A 68 -1.35 -5.64 -5.87
C ASN A 68 -1.36 -6.48 -7.15
N ARG A 69 -2.43 -6.39 -7.96
CA ARG A 69 -2.51 -7.17 -9.22
C ARG A 69 -1.38 -6.80 -10.19
N SER A 70 -0.99 -5.53 -10.24
CA SER A 70 0.10 -5.08 -11.12
C SER A 70 1.44 -5.70 -10.76
N ILE A 71 1.77 -5.88 -9.46
CA ILE A 71 3.02 -6.54 -9.07
C ILE A 71 2.99 -8.04 -9.37
N MET A 72 1.81 -8.69 -9.25
CA MET A 72 1.65 -10.10 -9.62
C MET A 72 1.92 -10.31 -11.12
N LEU A 73 1.33 -9.47 -11.97
CA LEU A 73 1.56 -9.52 -13.41
C LEU A 73 3.03 -9.21 -13.76
N LYS A 74 3.63 -8.21 -13.10
CA LYS A 74 5.05 -7.89 -13.28
C LYS A 74 5.94 -9.09 -12.93
N ALA A 75 5.69 -9.75 -11.81
CA ALA A 75 6.44 -10.93 -11.40
C ALA A 75 6.28 -12.09 -12.39
N ALA A 76 5.06 -12.34 -12.88
CA ALA A 76 4.80 -13.37 -13.89
C ALA A 76 5.56 -13.09 -15.19
N VAL A 77 5.50 -11.85 -15.71
CA VAL A 77 6.27 -11.47 -16.92
C VAL A 77 7.77 -11.59 -16.69
N SER A 78 8.27 -11.19 -15.50
CA SER A 78 9.68 -11.37 -15.16
C SER A 78 10.09 -12.84 -15.17
N GLN A 79 9.25 -13.76 -14.69
CA GLN A 79 9.52 -15.20 -14.77
C GLN A 79 9.52 -15.71 -16.21
N LEU A 80 8.58 -15.26 -17.04
CA LEU A 80 8.56 -15.63 -18.46
C LEU A 80 9.84 -15.18 -19.19
N ASN A 81 10.36 -14.00 -18.85
CA ASN A 81 11.62 -13.50 -19.42
C ASN A 81 12.88 -14.26 -18.97
N THR A 82 12.78 -15.17 -18.00
CA THR A 82 13.92 -16.03 -17.63
C THR A 82 14.03 -17.31 -18.46
N LEU A 83 13.00 -17.60 -19.26
CA LEU A 83 12.98 -18.75 -20.16
C LEU A 83 13.76 -18.46 -21.44
N SER A 84 14.36 -19.48 -22.02
CA SER A 84 14.85 -19.42 -23.41
C SER A 84 13.70 -19.32 -24.41
N ASP A 85 14.00 -18.87 -25.63
CA ASP A 85 12.98 -18.75 -26.69
C ASP A 85 12.27 -20.07 -26.98
N GLU A 86 13.00 -21.19 -26.96
CA GLU A 86 12.42 -22.53 -27.16
C GLU A 86 11.50 -22.95 -26.01
N GLU A 87 11.90 -22.70 -24.76
CA GLU A 87 11.09 -23.01 -23.57
C GLU A 87 9.82 -22.16 -23.54
N LEU A 88 9.95 -20.86 -23.81
CA LEU A 88 8.80 -19.95 -23.89
C LEU A 88 7.85 -20.39 -25.00
N HIS A 89 8.36 -20.73 -26.19
CA HIS A 89 7.55 -21.23 -27.30
C HIS A 89 6.76 -22.49 -26.93
N ASN A 90 7.42 -23.47 -26.32
CA ASN A 90 6.79 -24.73 -25.91
C ASN A 90 5.76 -24.51 -24.80
N LEU A 91 6.04 -23.61 -23.85
CA LEU A 91 5.10 -23.22 -22.79
C LEU A 91 3.82 -22.63 -23.39
N ILE A 92 3.95 -21.65 -24.29
CA ILE A 92 2.80 -20.98 -24.90
C ILE A 92 2.00 -21.94 -25.79
N LYS A 93 2.65 -22.84 -26.53
CA LYS A 93 1.95 -23.89 -27.28
C LYS A 93 1.08 -24.77 -26.38
N LYS A 94 1.61 -25.19 -25.25
CA LYS A 94 0.88 -26.01 -24.27
C LYS A 94 -0.35 -25.29 -23.74
N GLU A 95 -0.24 -24.01 -23.41
CA GLU A 95 -1.38 -23.19 -22.93
C GLU A 95 -2.47 -23.01 -24.01
N LEU A 96 -2.07 -23.00 -25.28
CA LEU A 96 -3.00 -22.96 -26.42
C LEU A 96 -3.57 -24.34 -26.79
N GLY A 97 -3.12 -25.42 -26.14
CA GLY A 97 -3.56 -26.79 -26.41
C GLY A 97 -2.97 -27.42 -27.68
N TYR A 98 -1.81 -26.94 -28.14
CA TYR A 98 -1.06 -27.50 -29.28
C TYR A 98 -0.05 -28.57 -28.88
#